data_AF-A0A085LI62-F1
#
_entry.id   AF-A0A085LI62-F1
#
_cell.length_a   1.000
_cell.length_b   1.000
_cell.length_c   1.000
_cell.angle_alpha   90.00
_cell.angle_beta   90.00
_cell.angle_gamma   90.00
#
_symmetry.space_group_name_H-M   'P 1'
#
loop_
_entity.id
_entity.type
_entity.pdbx_description
1 polymer ?
#
loop_
_entity_poly.entity_id
_entity_poly.type
_entity_poly.pdbx_seq_one_letter_code
_entity_poly.pdbx_strand_id
1 'polypeptide(L)'
;MSSVLRFRGRIAGWGTASGTRVVVGRWDASPFGAFADVMVERPDGERLLLAPSRPVAELVASTYRFDRVVLVPVVVTDEPAHAVPAAAGGHAARARPGRGRLPGWHVVAG
;
A
#
# COMPACT_ATOMS: atom_id res chain seq x y z
N MET A 1 -7.25 -27.67 -11.05
CA MET A 1 -5.86 -27.26 -11.33
C MET A 1 -5.62 -25.93 -10.64
N SER A 2 -4.90 -25.90 -9.51
CA SER A 2 -4.59 -24.64 -8.83
C SER A 2 -3.49 -23.93 -9.62
N SER A 3 -3.83 -22.82 -10.28
CA SER A 3 -2.85 -22.01 -10.99
C SER A 3 -2.01 -21.22 -9.99
N VAL A 4 -0.68 -21.37 -10.05
CA VAL A 4 0.24 -20.59 -9.22
C VAL A 4 0.42 -19.21 -9.84
N LEU A 5 0.01 -18.17 -9.12
CA LEU A 5 0.27 -16.78 -9.52
C LEU A 5 1.68 -16.37 -9.10
N ARG A 6 2.39 -15.67 -9.99
CA ARG A 6 3.77 -15.21 -9.74
C ARG A 6 3.81 -13.69 -9.72
N PHE A 7 4.44 -13.15 -8.69
CA PHE A 7 4.61 -11.72 -8.49
C PHE A 7 6.09 -11.42 -8.26
N ARG A 8 6.57 -10.29 -8.80
CA ARG A 8 7.87 -9.72 -8.50
C ARG A 8 7.64 -8.30 -8.00
N GLY A 9 8.16 -7.97 -6.82
CA GLY A 9 7.92 -6.68 -6.20
C GLY A 9 8.56 -6.55 -4.83
N ARG A 10 8.14 -5.51 -4.12
CA ARG A 10 8.51 -5.22 -2.73
C ARG A 10 7.24 -4.98 -1.94
N ILE A 11 7.28 -5.33 -0.65
CA ILE A 11 6.21 -5.05 0.30
C ILE A 11 6.83 -4.44 1.55
N ALA A 12 6.19 -3.41 2.08
CA ALA A 12 6.61 -2.75 3.30
C ALA A 12 5.40 -2.48 4.19
N GLY A 13 5.57 -2.63 5.50
CA GLY A 13 4.53 -2.36 6.48
C GLY A 13 5.08 -1.55 7.65
N TRP A 14 4.25 -0.68 8.20
CA TRP A 14 4.60 0.12 9.38
C TRP A 14 3.38 0.49 10.21
N GLY A 15 3.62 0.82 11.47
CA GLY A 15 2.64 1.40 12.37
C GLY A 15 2.94 2.86 12.66
N THR A 16 1.91 3.62 12.99
CA THR A 16 2.01 4.96 13.58
C THR A 16 1.83 4.88 15.09
N ALA A 17 2.27 5.91 15.81
CA ALA A 17 2.01 6.03 17.24
C ALA A 17 0.50 6.16 17.57
N SER A 18 -0.31 6.61 16.60
CA SER A 18 -1.77 6.70 16.73
C SER A 18 -2.48 5.36 16.61
N GLY A 19 -1.76 4.26 16.34
CA GLY A 19 -2.34 2.92 16.17
C GLY A 19 -2.74 2.57 14.74
N THR A 20 -2.52 3.46 13.76
CA THR A 20 -2.76 3.15 12.35
C THR A 20 -1.64 2.24 11.84
N ARG A 21 -1.99 1.18 11.12
CA ARG A 21 -1.01 0.34 10.41
C ARG A 21 -1.22 0.45 8.93
N VAL A 22 -0.13 0.55 8.18
CA VAL A 22 -0.14 0.66 6.73
C VAL A 22 0.73 -0.44 6.16
N VAL A 23 0.24 -1.12 5.13
CA VAL A 23 1.02 -2.06 4.32
C VAL A 23 0.90 -1.61 2.87
N VAL A 24 2.04 -1.47 2.21
CA VAL A 24 2.13 -1.09 0.80
C VAL A 24 2.78 -2.22 0.03
N GLY A 25 2.06 -2.76 -0.94
CA GLY A 25 2.61 -3.64 -1.97
C GLY A 25 2.95 -2.83 -3.21
N ARG A 26 4.16 -2.98 -3.73
CA ARG A 26 4.55 -2.52 -5.06
C ARG A 26 5.00 -3.71 -5.88
N TRP A 27 4.28 -4.00 -6.94
CA TRP A 27 4.50 -5.15 -7.79
C TRP A 27 4.99 -4.68 -9.15
N ASP A 28 6.27 -4.93 -9.44
CA ASP A 28 6.91 -4.55 -10.71
C ASP A 28 6.51 -5.51 -11.84
N ALA A 29 6.12 -6.74 -11.53
CA ALA A 29 5.54 -7.69 -12.49
C ALA A 29 4.52 -8.61 -11.82
N SER A 30 3.37 -8.79 -12.47
CA SER A 30 2.30 -9.69 -12.06
C SER A 30 1.42 -10.07 -13.26
N PRO A 31 0.49 -11.03 -13.12
CA PRO A 31 -0.52 -11.32 -14.15
C PRO A 31 -1.43 -10.13 -14.49
N PHE A 32 -1.49 -9.11 -13.63
CA PHE A 32 -2.28 -7.88 -13.81
C PHE A 32 -1.43 -6.71 -14.34
N GLY A 33 -0.16 -6.96 -14.71
CA GLY A 33 0.82 -5.90 -15.00
C GLY A 33 1.47 -5.36 -13.72
N ALA A 34 2.19 -4.24 -13.85
CA ALA A 34 2.77 -3.55 -12.70
C ALA A 34 1.67 -2.76 -11.98
N PHE A 35 1.62 -2.85 -10.64
CA PHE A 35 0.64 -2.13 -9.83
C PHE A 35 1.14 -1.93 -8.40
N ALA A 36 0.43 -1.10 -7.64
CA ALA A 36 0.60 -1.01 -6.20
C ALA A 36 -0.76 -1.06 -5.50
N ASP A 37 -0.77 -1.51 -4.25
CA ASP A 37 -1.93 -1.60 -3.40
C ASP A 37 -1.58 -1.17 -1.97
N VAL A 38 -2.57 -0.68 -1.23
CA VAL A 38 -2.38 -0.21 0.15
C VAL A 38 -3.45 -0.79 1.06
N MET A 39 -3.03 -1.49 2.11
CA MET A 39 -3.88 -1.78 3.25
C MET A 39 -3.67 -0.74 4.34
N VAL A 40 -4.76 -0.25 4.93
CA VAL A 40 -4.74 0.59 6.13
C VAL A 40 -5.62 -0.05 7.20
N GLU A 41 -5.04 -0.38 8.35
CA GLU A 41 -5.78 -0.73 9.57
C GLU A 41 -5.84 0.51 10.45
N ARG A 42 -7.05 1.00 10.72
CA ARG A 42 -7.29 2.16 11.58
C ARG A 42 -7.19 1.77 13.07
N PRO A 43 -7.04 2.74 13.99
CA PRO A 43 -6.92 2.45 15.41
C PRO A 43 -8.16 1.75 16.01
N ASP A 44 -9.33 1.91 15.38
CA ASP A 44 -10.58 1.23 15.71
C ASP A 44 -10.67 -0.21 15.16
N GLY A 45 -9.67 -0.65 14.40
CA GLY A 45 -9.60 -1.97 13.78
C GLY A 45 -10.17 -2.06 12.36
N GLU A 46 -10.75 -0.98 11.81
CA GLU A 46 -11.27 -1.00 10.43
C GLU A 46 -10.12 -1.22 9.43
N ARG A 47 -10.28 -2.21 8.55
CA ARG A 47 -9.34 -2.54 7.48
C ARG A 47 -9.84 -2.04 6.13
N LEU A 48 -9.12 -1.07 5.59
CA LEU A 48 -9.34 -0.48 4.28
C LEU A 48 -8.32 -1.00 3.27
N LEU A 49 -8.79 -1.41 2.09
CA LEU A 49 -7.95 -1.66 0.91
C LEU A 49 -8.11 -0.51 -0.10
N LEU A 50 -6.99 0.06 -0.54
CA LEU A 50 -6.89 0.90 -1.72
C LEU A 50 -6.30 0.06 -2.86
N ALA A 51 -7.04 -0.09 -3.94
CA ALA A 51 -6.62 -0.90 -5.09
C ALA A 51 -6.84 -0.15 -6.41
N PRO A 52 -5.93 -0.28 -7.39
CA PRO A 52 -5.99 0.45 -8.65
C PRO A 52 -7.05 -0.08 -9.61
N SER A 53 -7.56 -1.29 -9.40
CA SER A 53 -8.57 -1.91 -10.25
C SER A 53 -9.35 -3.00 -9.51
N ARG A 54 -10.53 -3.35 -10.04
CA ARG A 54 -11.38 -4.44 -9.48
C ARG A 54 -10.65 -5.79 -9.43
N PRO A 55 -9.96 -6.25 -10.49
CA PRO A 55 -9.28 -7.55 -10.43
C PRO A 55 -8.19 -7.62 -9.35
N VAL A 56 -7.46 -6.51 -9.14
CA VAL A 56 -6.48 -6.43 -8.05
C VAL A 56 -7.19 -6.47 -6.70
N ALA A 57 -8.26 -5.69 -6.54
CA ALA A 57 -9.04 -5.68 -5.30
C ALA A 57 -9.57 -7.07 -4.93
N GLU A 58 -10.15 -7.78 -5.90
CA GLU A 58 -10.69 -9.13 -5.73
C GLU A 58 -9.60 -10.15 -5.35
N LEU A 59 -8.45 -10.10 -6.01
CA LEU A 59 -7.29 -10.93 -5.68
C LEU A 59 -6.83 -10.72 -4.23
N VAL A 60 -6.63 -9.46 -3.84
CA VAL A 60 -6.11 -9.14 -2.50
C VAL A 60 -7.15 -9.49 -1.44
N ALA A 61 -8.43 -9.21 -1.72
CA ALA A 61 -9.55 -9.54 -0.84
C ALA A 61 -9.86 -11.05 -0.76
N SER A 62 -9.40 -11.86 -1.72
CA SER A 62 -9.50 -13.33 -1.60
C SER A 62 -8.49 -13.91 -0.61
N THR A 63 -7.45 -13.15 -0.28
CA THR A 63 -6.38 -13.56 0.65
C THR A 63 -6.59 -12.95 2.04
N TYR A 64 -7.04 -11.70 2.11
CA TYR A 64 -7.23 -10.95 3.35
C TYR A 64 -8.63 -10.35 3.44
N ARG A 65 -9.17 -10.28 4.66
CA ARG A 65 -10.47 -9.64 4.91
C ARG A 65 -10.30 -8.14 5.10
N PHE A 66 -11.10 -7.37 4.38
CA PHE A 66 -11.23 -5.92 4.49
C PHE A 66 -12.67 -5.55 4.80
N ASP A 67 -12.85 -4.54 5.65
CA ASP A 67 -14.16 -3.96 5.97
C ASP A 67 -14.60 -3.01 4.85
N ARG A 68 -13.63 -2.38 4.18
CA ARG A 68 -13.88 -1.46 3.08
C ARG A 68 -12.85 -1.62 1.97
N VAL A 69 -13.31 -1.53 0.72
CA VAL A 69 -12.47 -1.51 -0.48
C VAL A 69 -12.77 -0.23 -1.24
N VAL A 70 -11.72 0.49 -1.63
CA VAL A 70 -11.82 1.72 -2.43
C VAL A 70 -10.96 1.56 -3.67
N LEU A 71 -11.58 1.71 -4.83
CA LEU A 71 -10.91 1.66 -6.11
C LEU A 71 -10.38 3.05 -6.46
N VAL A 72 -9.08 3.22 -6.35
CA VAL A 72 -8.37 4.48 -6.65
C VAL A 72 -7.02 4.14 -7.26
N PRO A 73 -6.52 4.96 -8.20
CA PRO A 73 -5.12 4.88 -8.62
C PRO A 73 -4.19 4.85 -7.40
N VAL A 74 -3.21 3.95 -7.42
CA VAL A 74 -2.16 3.86 -6.41
C VAL A 74 -0.82 3.89 -7.12
N VAL A 75 -0.02 4.90 -6.83
CA VAL A 75 1.31 5.08 -7.41
C VAL A 75 2.34 5.06 -6.28
N VAL A 76 3.32 4.17 -6.40
CA VAL A 76 4.46 4.08 -5.48
C VAL A 76 5.72 4.35 -6.26
N THR A 77 6.41 5.43 -5.90
CA THR A 77 7.71 5.81 -6.46
C THR A 77 8.77 5.70 -5.40
N ASP A 78 10.02 5.43 -5.79
CA ASP A 78 11.13 5.54 -4.85
C ASP A 78 11.34 7.03 -4.56
N GLU A 79 11.49 7.40 -3.28
CA GLU A 79 11.83 8.75 -2.88
C GLU A 79 13.16 9.14 -3.53
N PRO A 80 13.27 10.35 -4.10
CA PRO A 80 14.55 10.89 -4.50
C PRO A 80 15.47 10.87 -3.28
N ALA A 81 16.73 10.50 -3.46
CA ALA A 81 17.67 10.26 -2.36
C ALA A 81 17.84 11.43 -1.35
N HIS A 82 17.30 12.62 -1.64
CA HIS A 82 17.47 13.85 -0.84
C HIS A 82 16.20 14.75 -0.77
N ALA A 83 14.98 14.20 -0.77
CA ALA A 83 13.79 15.04 -0.71
C ALA A 83 13.51 15.60 0.72
N VAL A 84 13.66 16.91 0.88
CA VAL A 84 13.16 17.66 2.05
C VAL A 84 11.63 17.59 2.06
N PRO A 85 10.94 17.44 3.21
CA PRO A 85 9.49 17.25 3.23
C PRO A 85 8.73 18.47 2.69
N ALA A 86 8.14 18.35 1.50
CA ALA A 86 7.11 19.28 1.05
C ALA A 86 5.78 18.91 1.72
N ALA A 87 5.17 19.85 2.42
CA ALA A 87 3.81 19.72 2.92
C ALA A 87 2.84 19.81 1.72
N ALA A 88 2.29 18.67 1.29
CA ALA A 88 1.27 18.63 0.25
C ALA A 88 -0.03 18.03 0.79
N GLY A 89 -1.11 18.80 0.67
CA GLY A 89 -2.46 18.42 1.03
C GLY A 89 -2.98 17.30 0.13
N GLY A 90 -3.46 16.25 0.79
CA GLY A 90 -3.77 14.91 0.30
C GLY A 90 -3.63 14.01 1.54
N HIS A 91 -4.24 12.84 1.59
CA HIS A 91 -4.12 11.94 2.76
C HIS A 91 -2.69 11.35 2.86
N ALA A 92 -1.70 12.22 3.12
CA ALA A 92 -0.31 11.87 3.31
C ALA A 92 -0.12 11.45 4.76
N ALA A 93 -0.18 10.15 5.00
CA ALA A 93 0.17 9.58 6.30
C ALA A 93 1.68 9.66 6.49
N ARG A 94 2.15 10.67 7.23
CA ARG A 94 3.55 10.75 7.69
C ARG A 94 3.71 9.90 8.95
N ALA A 95 4.24 8.70 8.81
CA ALA A 95 4.60 7.85 9.93
C ALA A 95 6.07 8.01 10.30
N ARG A 96 6.38 8.10 11.60
CA ARG A 96 7.74 7.85 12.09
C ARG A 96 7.95 6.34 12.19
N PRO A 97 9.05 5.78 11.66
CA PRO A 97 9.24 4.33 11.63
C PRO A 97 9.30 3.73 13.04
N GLY A 98 8.42 2.77 13.33
CA GLY A 98 8.73 1.71 14.30
C GLY A 98 9.74 0.74 13.68
N ARG A 99 10.68 0.23 14.49
CA ARG A 99 11.84 -0.63 14.14
C ARG A 99 11.75 -1.29 12.75
N GLY A 100 12.39 -0.66 11.78
CA GLY A 100 12.57 -1.12 10.40
C GLY A 100 12.86 0.06 9.48
N ARG A 101 13.91 -0.01 8.66
CA ARG A 101 14.17 1.04 7.66
C ARG A 101 13.12 0.87 6.56
N LEU A 102 12.15 1.77 6.53
CA LEU A 102 11.18 1.80 5.42
C LEU A 102 11.94 2.01 4.10
N PRO A 103 11.49 1.41 3.00
CA PRO A 103 11.95 1.85 1.70
C PRO A 103 11.62 3.35 1.58
N GLY A 104 12.54 4.14 1.06
CA GLY A 104 12.25 5.54 0.75
C GLY A 104 11.22 5.53 -0.37
N TRP A 105 9.93 5.57 -0.03
CA TRP A 105 8.81 5.43 -0.93
C TRP A 105 7.87 6.60 -0.77
N HIS A 106 7.53 7.21 -1.89
CA HIS A 106 6.45 8.17 -1.99
C HIS A 106 5.22 7.48 -2.56
N VAL A 107 4.15 7.45 -1.77
CA VAL A 107 2.89 6.74 -2.07
C VAL A 107 1.79 7.77 -2.29
N VAL A 108 1.16 7.75 -3.46
CA VAL A 108 0.02 8.59 -3.81
C VAL A 108 -1.17 7.69 -4.12
N ALA A 109 -2.30 7.94 -3.46
CA ALA A 109 -3.57 7.32 -3.77
C ALA A 109 -4.64 8.43 -3.89
N GLY A 110 -5.22 8.57 -5.08
CA GLY A 110 -6.13 9.65 -5.42
C GLY A 110 -6.69 9.53 -6.83
#